data_AF-A0A0Q4MTV4-F1
#
_entry.id   AF-A0A0Q4MTV4-F1
#
_cell.length_a   1.000
_cell.length_b   1.000
_cell.length_c   1.000
_cell.angle_alpha   90.00
_cell.angle_beta   90.00
_cell.angle_gamma   90.00
#
_symmetry.space_group_name_H-M   'P 1'
#
loop_
_entity.id
_entity.type
_entity.pdbx_description
1 polymer ?
#
loop_
_entity_poly.entity_id
_entity_poly.type
_entity_poly.pdbx_seq_one_letter_code
_entity_poly.pdbx_strand_id
1 'polypeptide(L)'
;MLFCYCIICLVFIAGFFIQIRPVITIVNNTGKVLYIYKTESVYGVEPEPYEVGEIVKSRPRILVAGKKFKLTTSFMSLLKKDAEIDVGWRVGGRYEYNSIGGGSQGFILSSTEGVCSVSIEIQSGLNKNIIKTVAGNMCLKKIKAFNYKY
;
A
#
# COMPACT_ATOMS: atom_id res chain seq x y z
N MET A 1 7.85 -42.06 6.49
CA MET A 1 6.96 -41.16 7.26
C MET A 1 7.69 -39.95 7.87
N LEU A 2 8.84 -40.14 8.54
CA LEU A 2 9.63 -39.04 9.13
C LEU A 2 10.05 -37.97 8.11
N PHE A 3 10.43 -38.37 6.90
CA PHE A 3 10.83 -37.45 5.82
C PHE A 3 9.69 -36.54 5.34
N CYS A 4 8.48 -37.08 5.17
CA CYS A 4 7.30 -36.27 4.85
C CYS A 4 6.96 -35.29 5.98
N TYR A 5 7.12 -35.71 7.23
CA TYR A 5 6.88 -34.84 8.38
C TYR A 5 7.87 -33.68 8.44
N CYS A 6 9.16 -33.93 8.17
CA CYS A 6 10.17 -32.87 8.06
C CYS A 6 9.88 -31.86 6.93
N ILE A 7 9.42 -32.33 5.76
CA ILE A 7 9.05 -31.45 4.65
C ILE A 7 7.84 -30.57 5.03
N ILE A 8 6.82 -31.17 5.64
CA ILE A 8 5.64 -30.43 6.10
C ILE A 8 6.04 -29.38 7.14
N CYS A 9 6.86 -29.73 8.14
CA CYS A 9 7.36 -28.78 9.13
C CYS A 9 8.18 -27.65 8.49
N LEU A 10 9.05 -27.94 7.52
CA LEU A 10 9.82 -26.92 6.79
C LEU A 10 8.90 -25.95 6.02
N VAL A 11 7.86 -26.47 5.37
CA VAL A 11 6.88 -25.63 4.65
C VAL A 11 6.08 -24.75 5.61
N PHE A 12 5.66 -25.30 6.77
CA PHE A 12 4.96 -24.53 7.80
C PHE A 12 5.84 -23.45 8.42
N ILE A 13 7.12 -23.77 8.70
CA ILE A 13 8.10 -22.82 9.22
C ILE A 13 8.35 -21.71 8.18
N ALA A 14 8.63 -22.06 6.93
CA ALA A 14 8.82 -21.08 5.85
C ALA A 14 7.59 -20.20 5.64
N GLY A 15 6.38 -20.77 5.70
CA GLY A 15 5.12 -20.04 5.60
C GLY A 15 4.87 -19.08 6.76
N PHE A 16 5.41 -19.35 7.95
CA PHE A 16 5.31 -18.46 9.10
C PHE A 16 6.23 -17.24 8.99
N PHE A 17 7.42 -17.41 8.40
CA PHE A 17 8.41 -16.35 8.27
C PHE A 17 8.28 -15.51 6.98
N ILE A 18 7.56 -16.00 5.96
CA ILE A 18 7.36 -15.28 4.69
C ILE A 18 6.02 -14.55 4.71
N GLN A 19 6.06 -13.21 4.74
CA GLN A 19 4.88 -12.41 4.43
C GLN A 19 4.64 -12.46 2.93
N ILE A 20 3.65 -13.24 2.49
CA ILE A 20 3.36 -13.43 1.05
C ILE A 20 3.18 -12.09 0.31
N ARG A 21 2.58 -11.09 0.97
CA ARG A 21 2.28 -9.76 0.42
C ARG A 21 3.06 -8.66 1.13
N PRO A 22 3.53 -7.65 0.40
CA PRO A 22 4.08 -6.45 1.01
C PRO A 22 2.98 -5.67 1.76
N VAL A 23 3.40 -4.89 2.78
CA VAL A 23 2.51 -4.16 3.69
C VAL A 23 2.83 -2.67 3.68
N ILE A 24 1.81 -1.84 3.45
CA ILE A 24 1.88 -0.39 3.58
C ILE A 24 1.10 0.00 4.83
N THR A 25 1.78 0.52 5.84
CA THR A 25 1.13 1.04 7.06
C THR A 25 0.93 2.54 6.92
N ILE A 26 -0.30 3.02 7.11
CA ILE A 26 -0.63 4.44 7.15
C ILE A 26 -0.83 4.85 8.60
N VAL A 27 -0.19 5.94 9.01
CA VAL A 27 -0.30 6.51 10.37
C VAL A 27 -0.86 7.91 10.27
N ASN A 28 -1.96 8.16 10.98
CA ASN A 28 -2.64 9.46 10.98
C ASN A 28 -2.11 10.37 12.09
N ASN A 29 -1.17 11.27 11.75
CA ASN A 29 -0.64 12.28 12.67
C ASN A 29 -1.21 13.68 12.41
N THR A 30 -2.33 13.78 11.67
CA THR A 30 -2.89 15.08 11.24
C THR A 30 -3.77 15.78 12.29
N GLY A 31 -4.20 15.06 13.33
CA GLY A 31 -5.22 15.55 14.28
C GLY A 31 -6.64 15.61 13.70
N LYS A 32 -6.85 15.17 12.45
CA LYS A 32 -8.16 15.10 11.77
C LYS A 32 -8.42 13.70 11.23
N VAL A 33 -9.63 13.47 10.74
CA VAL A 33 -9.97 12.22 10.02
C VAL A 33 -9.26 12.19 8.67
N LEU A 34 -8.70 11.03 8.31
CA LEU A 34 -8.14 10.76 6.99
C LEU A 34 -9.10 9.90 6.16
N TYR A 35 -9.22 10.26 4.89
CA TYR A 35 -9.89 9.47 3.87
C TYR A 35 -8.83 8.90 2.94
N ILE A 36 -8.66 7.59 2.97
CA ILE A 36 -7.60 6.87 2.25
C ILE A 36 -8.20 6.15 1.05
N TYR A 37 -7.58 6.37 -0.10
CA TYR A 37 -7.90 5.74 -1.37
C TYR A 37 -6.76 4.80 -1.75
N LYS A 38 -7.09 3.60 -2.23
CA LYS A 38 -6.11 2.64 -2.73
C LYS A 38 -6.56 2.19 -4.11
N THR A 39 -5.64 2.23 -5.06
CA THR A 39 -5.83 1.68 -6.40
C THR A 39 -4.66 0.77 -6.76
N GLU A 40 -4.91 -0.21 -7.60
CA GLU A 40 -3.89 -1.10 -8.13
C GLU A 40 -4.06 -1.16 -9.65
N SER A 41 -2.96 -0.98 -10.38
CA SER A 41 -2.96 -0.89 -11.84
C SER A 41 -1.71 -1.55 -12.41
N VAL A 42 -1.51 -1.46 -13.71
CA VAL A 42 -0.25 -1.81 -14.36
C VAL A 42 0.55 -0.52 -14.54
N TYR A 43 1.78 -0.52 -14.05
CA TYR A 43 2.68 0.64 -14.13
C TYR A 43 2.89 1.06 -15.58
N GLY A 44 2.75 2.36 -15.84
CA GLY A 44 2.95 2.94 -17.17
C GLY A 44 1.83 2.65 -18.18
N VAL A 45 0.72 2.07 -17.74
CA VAL A 45 -0.48 1.86 -18.57
C VAL A 45 -1.59 2.74 -18.03
N GLU A 46 -2.15 3.56 -18.90
CA GLU A 46 -3.30 4.40 -18.53
C GLU A 46 -4.54 3.52 -18.29
N PRO A 47 -5.28 3.72 -17.19
CA PRO A 47 -6.45 2.91 -16.88
C PRO A 47 -7.55 3.10 -17.92
N GLU A 48 -8.28 2.03 -18.21
CA GLU A 48 -9.41 2.11 -19.14
C GLU A 48 -10.58 2.93 -18.55
N PRO A 49 -11.47 3.52 -19.38
CA PRO A 49 -12.55 4.39 -18.89
C PRO A 49 -13.46 3.73 -17.85
N TYR A 50 -13.67 2.41 -17.94
CA TYR A 50 -14.47 1.68 -16.95
C TYR A 50 -13.74 1.58 -15.59
N GLU A 51 -12.41 1.42 -15.58
CA GLU A 51 -11.58 1.36 -14.38
C GLU A 51 -11.56 2.72 -13.67
N VAL A 52 -11.48 3.81 -14.44
CA VAL A 52 -11.61 5.17 -13.90
C VAL A 52 -12.95 5.33 -13.17
N GLY A 53 -14.04 4.81 -13.74
CA GLY A 53 -15.36 4.81 -13.11
C GLY A 53 -15.40 4.09 -11.76
N GLU A 54 -14.69 2.98 -11.61
CA GLU A 54 -14.58 2.26 -10.33
C GLU A 54 -13.77 3.03 -9.29
N ILE A 55 -12.67 3.66 -9.72
CA ILE A 55 -11.81 4.48 -8.85
C ILE A 55 -12.61 5.63 -8.26
N VAL A 56 -13.37 6.36 -9.08
CA VAL A 56 -14.19 7.50 -8.64
C VAL A 56 -15.29 7.05 -7.67
N LYS A 57 -15.88 5.87 -7.89
CA LYS A 57 -16.94 5.31 -7.03
C LYS A 57 -16.39 4.67 -5.76
N SER A 58 -15.09 4.44 -5.66
CA SER A 58 -14.48 3.75 -4.52
C SER A 58 -14.78 4.49 -3.21
N ARG A 59 -15.19 3.72 -2.20
CA ARG A 59 -15.43 4.26 -0.86
C ARG A 59 -14.08 4.38 -0.16
N PRO A 60 -13.67 5.58 0.29
CA PRO A 60 -12.43 5.74 1.01
C PRO A 60 -12.49 4.99 2.33
N ARG A 61 -11.33 4.49 2.75
CA ARG A 61 -11.15 4.00 4.10
C ARG A 61 -10.98 5.18 5.04
N ILE A 62 -11.80 5.22 6.08
CA ILE A 62 -11.78 6.28 7.08
C ILE A 62 -10.81 5.90 8.22
N LEU A 63 -9.87 6.77 8.54
CA LEU A 63 -8.90 6.59 9.63
C LEU A 63 -8.94 7.80 10.57
N VAL A 64 -9.35 7.59 11.81
CA VAL A 64 -9.37 8.65 12.83
C VAL A 64 -7.95 9.03 13.28
N ALA A 65 -7.81 10.22 13.88
CA ALA A 65 -6.52 10.74 14.33
C ALA A 65 -5.82 9.82 15.34
N GLY A 66 -4.49 9.72 15.24
CA GLY A 66 -3.64 8.91 16.12
C GLY A 66 -3.73 7.40 15.86
N LYS A 67 -4.53 6.95 14.89
CA LYS A 67 -4.65 5.54 14.53
C LYS A 67 -3.77 5.19 13.33
N LYS A 68 -3.48 3.90 13.23
CA LYS A 68 -2.75 3.30 12.12
C LYS A 68 -3.61 2.27 11.39
N PHE A 69 -3.35 2.10 10.10
CA PHE A 69 -4.05 1.16 9.26
C PHE A 69 -3.07 0.47 8.29
N LYS A 70 -3.28 -0.82 8.02
CA LYS A 70 -2.42 -1.61 7.13
C LYS A 70 -3.14 -1.90 5.82
N LEU A 71 -2.54 -1.46 4.72
CA LEU A 71 -2.87 -1.84 3.36
C LEU A 71 -1.97 -2.97 2.90
N THR A 72 -2.54 -3.92 2.17
CA THR A 72 -1.82 -4.99 1.48
C THR A 72 -2.29 -5.04 0.04
N THR A 73 -1.49 -5.62 -0.83
CA THR A 73 -1.85 -5.78 -2.24
C THR A 73 -2.88 -6.88 -2.43
N SER A 74 -3.56 -6.89 -3.57
CA SER A 74 -4.31 -8.08 -4.01
C SER A 74 -3.34 -9.23 -4.34
N PHE A 75 -3.82 -10.49 -4.26
CA PHE A 75 -3.03 -11.62 -4.75
C PHE A 75 -2.79 -11.54 -6.25
N MET A 76 -3.76 -11.02 -7.02
CA MET A 76 -3.65 -10.90 -8.47
C MET A 76 -2.47 -10.00 -8.87
N SER A 77 -2.28 -8.89 -8.17
CA SER A 77 -1.17 -7.97 -8.41
C SER A 77 0.20 -8.56 -8.07
N LEU A 78 0.29 -9.62 -7.26
CA LEU A 78 1.56 -10.33 -7.03
C LEU A 78 2.01 -11.14 -8.25
N LEU A 79 1.05 -11.60 -9.07
CA LEU A 79 1.30 -12.40 -10.27
C LEU A 79 1.69 -11.55 -11.47
N LYS A 80 1.30 -10.27 -11.47
CA LYS A 80 1.65 -9.31 -12.53
C LYS A 80 3.12 -8.90 -12.44
N LYS A 81 3.77 -8.68 -13.59
CA LYS A 81 5.19 -8.26 -13.66
C LYS A 81 5.38 -6.81 -13.20
N ASP A 82 4.52 -5.92 -13.68
CA ASP A 82 4.65 -4.47 -13.49
C ASP A 82 3.43 -3.90 -12.76
N ALA A 83 3.01 -4.55 -11.67
CA ALA A 83 1.89 -4.03 -10.89
C ALA A 83 2.29 -2.79 -10.09
N GLU A 84 1.36 -1.86 -10.00
CA GLU A 84 1.48 -0.64 -9.22
C GLU A 84 0.41 -0.60 -8.13
N ILE A 85 0.74 0.07 -7.02
CA ILE A 85 -0.18 0.41 -5.95
C ILE A 85 -0.11 1.92 -5.72
N ASP A 86 -1.25 2.57 -5.88
CA ASP A 86 -1.40 3.98 -5.59
C ASP A 86 -2.19 4.20 -4.32
N VAL A 87 -1.59 4.93 -3.38
CA VAL A 87 -2.21 5.28 -2.11
C VAL A 87 -2.42 6.79 -2.06
N GLY A 88 -3.67 7.23 -2.21
CA GLY A 88 -4.07 8.62 -2.06
C GLY A 88 -4.70 8.89 -0.70
N TRP A 89 -4.60 10.11 -0.19
CA TRP A 89 -5.29 10.53 1.03
C TRP A 89 -5.80 11.97 0.97
N ARG A 90 -6.87 12.22 1.73
CA ARG A 90 -7.43 13.55 1.99
C ARG A 90 -7.62 13.74 3.49
N VAL A 91 -7.32 14.94 3.98
CA VAL A 91 -7.36 15.31 5.41
C VAL A 91 -8.61 16.13 5.70
N GLY A 92 -9.37 15.75 6.74
CA GLY A 92 -10.52 16.48 7.26
C GLY A 92 -11.81 16.36 6.44
N GLY A 93 -11.69 16.32 5.11
CA GLY A 93 -12.80 16.14 4.18
C GLY A 93 -12.54 15.03 3.17
N ARG A 94 -13.64 14.45 2.68
CA ARG A 94 -13.59 13.33 1.72
C ARG A 94 -13.16 13.77 0.32
N TYR A 95 -13.56 14.97 -0.08
CA TYR A 95 -13.40 15.50 -1.42
C TYR A 95 -12.40 16.66 -1.41
N GLU A 96 -11.89 17.01 -2.58
CA GLU A 96 -10.93 18.11 -2.72
C GLU A 96 -11.44 19.42 -2.12
N TYR A 97 -12.66 19.82 -2.48
CA TYR A 97 -13.28 21.08 -2.06
C TYR A 97 -13.54 21.19 -0.55
N ASN A 98 -13.58 20.09 0.19
CA ASN A 98 -13.78 20.09 1.64
C ASN A 98 -12.59 19.50 2.43
N SER A 99 -11.52 19.14 1.74
CA SER A 99 -10.27 18.69 2.35
C SER A 99 -9.37 19.88 2.68
N ILE A 100 -8.72 19.84 3.83
CA ILE A 100 -7.74 20.86 4.24
C ILE A 100 -6.32 20.52 3.76
N GLY A 101 -6.17 19.39 3.09
CA GLY A 101 -4.90 18.86 2.61
C GLY A 101 -5.07 17.46 2.04
N GLY A 102 -4.04 16.99 1.38
CA GLY A 102 -4.01 15.69 0.75
C GLY A 102 -2.66 15.41 0.13
N GLY A 103 -2.55 14.23 -0.45
CA GLY A 103 -1.37 13.77 -1.17
C GLY A 103 -1.58 12.36 -1.68
N SER A 104 -0.58 11.87 -2.40
CA SER A 104 -0.54 10.49 -2.87
C SER A 104 0.87 9.95 -2.82
N GLN A 105 0.98 8.63 -2.80
CA GLN A 105 2.23 7.92 -2.93
C GLN A 105 2.02 6.66 -3.77
N GLY A 106 2.74 6.59 -4.89
CA GLY A 106 2.78 5.42 -5.76
C GLY A 106 3.88 4.44 -5.34
N PHE A 107 3.64 3.16 -5.58
CA PHE A 107 4.57 2.07 -5.32
C PHE A 107 4.55 1.05 -6.45
N ILE A 108 5.73 0.70 -6.95
CA ILE A 108 5.88 -0.40 -7.93
C ILE A 108 6.17 -1.69 -7.18
N LEU A 109 5.50 -2.78 -7.57
CA LEU A 109 5.80 -4.14 -7.13
C LEU A 109 6.98 -4.70 -7.91
N SER A 110 8.05 -5.09 -7.20
CA SER A 110 9.25 -5.68 -7.79
C SER A 110 9.65 -6.98 -7.10
N SER A 111 10.18 -7.93 -7.85
CA SER A 111 10.75 -9.17 -7.29
C SER A 111 12.18 -8.98 -6.78
N THR A 112 12.89 -7.94 -7.24
CA THR A 112 14.32 -7.74 -6.99
C THR A 112 14.56 -6.58 -6.03
N GLU A 113 13.89 -5.45 -6.24
CA GLU A 113 14.16 -4.17 -5.59
C GLU A 113 13.04 -3.74 -4.64
N GLY A 114 13.38 -2.91 -3.65
CA GLY A 114 12.42 -2.34 -2.71
C GLY A 114 12.38 -3.08 -1.37
N VAL A 115 11.27 -2.94 -0.65
CA VAL A 115 11.11 -3.44 0.72
C VAL A 115 9.77 -4.15 0.91
N CYS A 116 9.67 -5.02 1.92
CA CYS A 116 8.42 -5.74 2.19
C CYS A 116 7.43 -4.96 3.05
N SER A 117 7.89 -3.91 3.73
CA SER A 117 7.03 -3.09 4.58
C SER A 117 7.47 -1.63 4.60
N VAL A 118 6.50 -0.74 4.44
CA VAL A 118 6.68 0.72 4.56
C VAL A 118 5.66 1.30 5.52
N SER A 119 6.00 2.41 6.16
CA SER A 119 5.11 3.22 6.96
C SER A 119 5.04 4.63 6.38
N ILE A 120 3.83 5.08 6.05
CA ILE A 120 3.53 6.44 5.61
C ILE A 120 2.93 7.18 6.80
N GLU A 121 3.68 8.11 7.37
CA GLU A 121 3.21 9.01 8.42
C GLU A 121 2.67 10.28 7.78
N ILE A 122 1.35 10.47 7.83
CA ILE A 122 0.69 11.63 7.24
C ILE A 122 0.58 12.73 8.29
N GLN A 123 1.17 13.89 7.97
CA GLN A 123 1.20 15.08 8.81
C GLN A 123 0.17 16.11 8.31
N SER A 124 -0.15 17.09 9.15
CA SER A 124 -1.08 18.16 8.76
C SER A 124 -0.43 19.09 7.71
N GLY A 125 -1.04 19.19 6.52
CA GLY A 125 -0.61 20.04 5.40
C GLY A 125 -0.68 19.33 4.04
N LEU A 126 -0.41 20.06 2.96
CA LEU A 126 -0.33 19.52 1.59
C LEU A 126 0.98 18.75 1.38
N ASN A 127 0.90 17.52 0.88
CA ASN A 127 2.05 16.65 0.57
C ASN A 127 3.06 16.52 1.73
N LYS A 128 2.59 16.63 2.98
CA LYS A 128 3.43 16.43 4.16
C LYS A 128 3.29 14.99 4.64
N ASN A 129 4.10 14.10 4.06
CA ASN A 129 4.20 12.72 4.47
C ASN A 129 5.67 12.30 4.67
N ILE A 130 5.89 11.41 5.63
CA ILE A 130 7.20 10.79 5.87
C ILE A 130 7.06 9.31 5.55
N ILE A 131 7.94 8.81 4.67
CA ILE A 131 8.00 7.38 4.34
C ILE A 131 9.16 6.77 5.10
N LYS A 132 8.85 5.82 5.97
CA LYS A 132 9.84 5.04 6.72
C LYS A 132 9.79 3.60 6.25
N THR A 133 10.95 3.05 5.91
CA THR A 133 11.08 1.61 5.73
C THR A 133 10.93 0.93 7.08
N VAL A 134 10.10 -0.11 7.14
CA VAL A 134 9.95 -0.93 8.35
C VAL A 134 10.80 -2.17 8.16
N ALA A 135 11.79 -2.37 9.03
CA ALA A 135 12.56 -3.61 9.06
C ALA A 135 11.61 -4.78 9.34
N GLY A 136 11.65 -5.82 8.52
CA GLY A 136 10.71 -6.92 8.62
C GLY A 136 10.93 -8.04 7.62
N ASN A 137 10.08 -9.05 7.74
CA ASN A 137 10.10 -10.35 7.06
C ASN A 137 10.29 -10.29 5.54
N MET A 138 10.74 -11.41 4.99
CA MET A 138 10.79 -11.63 3.54
C MET A 138 9.38 -11.70 2.93
N CYS A 139 9.26 -11.27 1.67
CA CYS A 139 8.01 -11.28 0.92
C CYS A 139 8.26 -11.66 -0.54
N LEU A 140 7.21 -12.11 -1.24
CA LEU A 140 7.31 -12.55 -2.64
C LEU A 140 7.57 -11.39 -3.60
N LYS A 141 6.91 -10.26 -3.35
CA LYS A 141 7.08 -9.01 -4.10
C LYS A 141 7.33 -7.89 -3.10
N LYS A 142 8.39 -7.14 -3.35
CA LYS A 142 8.78 -5.93 -2.65
C LYS A 142 8.06 -4.73 -3.25
N ILE A 143 7.91 -3.67 -2.47
CA ILE A 143 7.37 -2.38 -2.91
C ILE A 143 8.48 -1.33 -2.95
N LYS A 144 8.54 -0.58 -4.05
CA LYS A 144 9.47 0.54 -4.24
C LYS A 144 8.66 1.81 -4.43
N ALA A 145 8.85 2.78 -3.54
CA ALA A 145 8.17 4.06 -3.63
C ALA A 145 8.72 4.85 -4.83
N PHE A 146 7.84 5.55 -5.53
CA PHE A 146 8.22 6.50 -6.58
C PHE A 146 7.27 7.69 -6.59
N ASN A 147 7.73 8.81 -7.14
CA ASN A 147 6.89 9.98 -7.35
C ASN A 147 6.62 10.09 -8.84
N TYR A 148 5.38 10.34 -9.20
CA TYR A 148 5.02 10.71 -10.56
C TYR A 148 5.80 11.97 -10.96
N LYS A 149 6.54 11.87 -12.07
CA LYS A 149 7.10 13.05 -12.74
C LYS A 149 5.99 13.57 -13.65
N TYR A 150 5.35 14.66 -13.24
CA TYR A 150 4.53 15.48 -14.13
C TYR A 150 5.43 16.49 -14.83
#